data_AF-A0A7R9HFD5-F1
#
_entry.id   AF-A0A7R9HFD5-F1
#
_cell.length_a   1.000
_cell.length_b   1.000
_cell.length_c   1.000
_cell.angle_alpha   90.00
_cell.angle_beta   90.00
_cell.angle_gamma   90.00
#
_symmetry.space_group_name_H-M   'P 1'
#
loop_
_entity.id
_entity.type
_entity.pdbx_description
1 polymer ?
#
loop_
_entity_poly.entity_id
_entity_poly.type
_entity_poly.pdbx_seq_one_letter_code
_entity_poly.pdbx_strand_id
1 'polypeptide(L)'
;LTFAPLLQAWKTLVPSSIQNEMEYKKLTFYLHVYFAVLPLRNICDVSPTHHDHQSKNQDDNSNSLVCSNEDKHLISETGGSSLLDSGSASINGMDVLKNFLDTKGTEFSTEPEFLPFYALPFISDPTSHPSFKNIFTEGWANSLRVSVEQFVVDHCWGEGVSPRLVALCSASQRAPPSQRRLHCTDVHRSYHELKRRFHRLNKDHHNLIGKITSL
;
A
#
# COMPACT_ATOMS: atom_id res chain seq x y z
N LEU A 1 6.47 -5.41 4.78
CA LEU A 1 6.09 -4.73 3.52
C LEU A 1 6.41 -3.26 3.70
N THR A 2 7.37 -2.73 2.96
CA THR A 2 7.71 -1.30 3.03
C THR A 2 6.62 -0.50 2.32
N PHE A 3 6.30 0.67 2.89
CA PHE A 3 5.18 1.51 2.48
C PHE A 3 5.35 2.14 1.08
N ALA A 4 6.56 2.60 0.75
CA ALA A 4 6.84 3.31 -0.50
C ALA A 4 6.67 2.46 -1.78
N PRO A 5 7.16 1.20 -1.84
CA PRO A 5 6.99 0.37 -3.04
C PRO A 5 5.53 0.07 -3.39
N LEU A 6 4.66 -0.08 -2.39
CA LEU A 6 3.24 -0.35 -2.65
C LEU A 6 2.54 0.87 -3.23
N LEU A 7 2.76 2.07 -2.68
CA LEU A 7 2.19 3.29 -3.27
C LEU A 7 2.74 3.57 -4.67
N GLN A 8 4.01 3.25 -4.92
CA GLN A 8 4.60 3.34 -6.25
C GLN A 8 3.94 2.35 -7.22
N ALA A 9 3.74 1.10 -6.80
CA ALA A 9 3.04 0.09 -7.59
C ALA A 9 1.60 0.52 -7.86
N TRP A 10 0.88 1.03 -6.87
CA TRP A 10 -0.48 1.55 -6.99
C TRP A 10 -0.59 2.66 -8.05
N LYS A 11 0.34 3.64 -8.03
CA LYS A 11 0.41 4.71 -9.03
C LYS A 11 0.77 4.21 -10.43
N THR A 12 1.52 3.12 -10.53
CA THR A 12 1.97 2.54 -11.81
C THR A 12 0.90 1.62 -12.42
N LEU A 13 0.13 0.93 -11.58
CA LEU A 13 -0.88 -0.04 -12.00
C LEU A 13 -2.10 0.63 -12.63
N VAL A 14 -2.53 1.77 -12.08
CA VAL A 14 -3.76 2.44 -12.51
C VAL A 14 -3.46 3.46 -13.62
N PRO A 15 -4.07 3.37 -14.81
CA PRO A 15 -3.87 4.34 -15.89
C PRO A 15 -4.26 5.76 -15.50
N SER A 16 -3.57 6.76 -16.07
CA SER A 16 -3.80 8.19 -15.78
C SER A 16 -5.25 8.64 -15.98
N SER A 17 -5.98 8.02 -16.91
CA SER A 17 -7.40 8.29 -17.17
C SER A 17 -8.27 8.05 -15.94
N ILE A 18 -7.96 7.02 -15.17
CA ILE A 18 -8.72 6.60 -13.98
C ILE A 18 -8.18 7.31 -12.73
N GLN A 19 -6.92 7.76 -12.74
CA GLN A 19 -6.34 8.50 -11.61
C GLN A 19 -7.04 9.84 -11.33
N ASN A 20 -7.74 10.40 -12.33
CA ASN A 20 -8.51 11.61 -12.16
C ASN A 20 -9.88 11.38 -11.49
N GLU A 21 -10.35 10.13 -11.47
CA GLU A 21 -11.62 9.78 -10.85
C GLU A 21 -11.57 9.94 -9.34
N MET A 22 -12.68 10.42 -8.78
CA MET A 22 -12.78 10.64 -7.33
C MET A 22 -12.62 9.34 -6.54
N GLU A 23 -13.08 8.21 -7.08
CA GLU A 23 -12.96 6.91 -6.42
C GLU A 23 -11.49 6.51 -6.20
N TYR A 24 -10.64 6.64 -7.23
CA TYR A 24 -9.20 6.39 -7.12
C TYR A 24 -8.54 7.31 -6.08
N LYS A 25 -8.90 8.59 -6.11
CA LYS A 25 -8.36 9.61 -5.20
C LYS A 25 -8.72 9.31 -3.74
N LYS A 26 -9.98 8.95 -3.47
CA LYS A 26 -10.46 8.54 -2.14
C LYS A 26 -9.73 7.29 -1.65
N LEU A 27 -9.60 6.25 -2.48
CA LEU A 27 -8.85 5.04 -2.11
C LEU A 27 -7.37 5.35 -1.84
N THR A 28 -6.76 6.19 -2.67
CA THR A 28 -5.38 6.65 -2.47
C THR A 28 -5.23 7.38 -1.14
N PHE A 29 -6.18 8.26 -0.79
CA PHE A 29 -6.20 8.94 0.50
C PHE A 29 -6.25 7.94 1.66
N TYR A 30 -7.21 7.00 1.63
CA TYR A 30 -7.37 5.99 2.69
C TYR A 30 -6.16 5.06 2.80
N LEU A 31 -5.47 4.74 1.68
CA LEU A 31 -4.21 4.02 1.72
C LEU A 31 -3.13 4.81 2.48
N HIS A 32 -2.99 6.13 2.25
CA HIS A 32 -2.02 6.94 3.02
C HIS A 32 -2.36 6.94 4.50
N VAL A 33 -3.64 7.07 4.87
CA VAL A 33 -4.09 6.96 6.27
C VAL A 33 -3.76 5.59 6.85
N TYR A 34 -4.09 4.51 6.14
CA TYR A 34 -3.86 3.13 6.59
C TYR A 34 -2.40 2.89 6.95
N PHE A 35 -1.47 3.28 6.08
CA PHE A 35 -0.05 3.10 6.34
C PHE A 35 0.51 4.05 7.38
N ALA A 36 -0.08 5.24 7.56
CA ALA A 36 0.29 6.15 8.63
C ALA A 36 -0.02 5.58 10.01
N VAL A 37 -1.17 4.91 10.15
CA VAL A 37 -1.60 4.31 11.41
C VAL A 37 -1.14 2.87 11.61
N LEU A 38 -0.66 2.19 10.56
CA LEU A 38 -0.25 0.78 10.63
C LEU A 38 0.75 0.47 11.77
N PRO A 39 1.81 1.29 12.00
CA PRO A 39 2.74 1.05 13.10
C PRO A 39 2.07 1.11 14.48
N LEU A 40 1.00 1.90 14.63
CA LEU A 40 0.29 2.13 15.89
C LEU A 40 -0.69 0.99 16.21
N ARG A 41 -1.19 0.29 15.19
CA ARG A 41 -2.12 -0.85 15.37
C ARG A 41 -1.46 -2.03 16.07
N ASN A 42 -0.16 -2.26 15.81
CA ASN A 42 0.60 -3.36 16.44
C ASN A 42 0.99 -3.09 17.90
N ILE A 43 0.80 -1.85 18.40
CA ILE A 43 1.17 -1.46 19.76
C ILE A 43 -0.01 -1.67 20.73
N CYS A 44 -1.25 -1.57 20.25
CA CYS A 44 -2.45 -1.73 21.09
C CYS A 44 -2.80 -3.19 21.42
N ASP A 45 -2.31 -4.17 20.65
CA ASP A 45 -2.62 -5.61 20.86
C ASP A 45 -1.83 -6.25 22.03
N VAL A 46 -0.92 -5.51 22.67
CA VAL A 46 -0.17 -6.00 23.84
C VAL A 46 -0.72 -5.38 25.13
N SER A 47 -1.95 -5.77 25.48
CA SER A 47 -2.38 -5.70 26.88
C SER A 47 -2.05 -7.05 27.55
N PRO A 48 -1.28 -7.11 28.66
CA PRO A 48 -1.01 -8.36 29.35
C PRO A 48 -2.30 -8.86 30.00
N THR A 49 -2.90 -9.91 29.46
CA THR A 49 -3.94 -10.67 30.13
C THR A 49 -3.33 -11.41 31.31
N HIS A 50 -3.43 -10.79 32.49
CA HIS A 50 -3.31 -11.49 33.77
C HIS A 50 -4.44 -12.52 33.87
N HIS A 51 -4.10 -13.80 33.82
CA HIS A 51 -4.88 -14.83 34.48
C HIS A 51 -4.69 -14.68 35.99
N ASP A 52 -5.78 -14.51 36.75
CA ASP A 52 -6.09 -15.46 37.81
C ASP A 52 -7.52 -15.33 38.38
N HIS A 53 -7.93 -16.44 38.97
CA HIS A 53 -9.27 -16.93 39.27
C HIS A 53 -10.06 -16.25 40.43
N GLN A 54 -11.38 -16.11 40.18
CA GLN A 54 -12.51 -16.64 40.99
C GLN A 54 -12.92 -15.96 42.33
N SER A 55 -14.08 -15.27 42.33
CA SER A 55 -15.26 -15.61 43.16
C SER A 55 -16.39 -14.56 43.14
N LYS A 56 -17.58 -15.02 42.75
CA LYS A 56 -18.93 -14.88 43.36
C LYS A 56 -19.43 -13.60 44.07
N ASN A 57 -20.72 -13.35 43.78
CA ASN A 57 -21.79 -12.59 44.48
C ASN A 57 -21.99 -11.16 43.93
N GLN A 58 -23.09 -10.80 43.26
CA GLN A 58 -24.54 -10.82 43.57
C GLN A 58 -25.03 -9.53 44.27
N ASP A 59 -25.98 -8.88 43.58
CA ASP A 59 -27.01 -7.90 43.94
C ASP A 59 -26.71 -6.40 44.18
N ASP A 60 -27.39 -5.61 43.34
CA ASP A 60 -28.13 -4.35 43.57
C ASP A 60 -27.50 -3.17 44.33
N ASN A 61 -27.51 -1.99 43.69
CA ASN A 61 -28.34 -0.84 44.10
C ASN A 61 -27.86 0.50 43.47
N SER A 62 -28.76 1.08 42.66
CA SER A 62 -29.11 2.51 42.52
C SER A 62 -28.06 3.62 42.35
N ASN A 63 -28.26 4.34 41.23
CA ASN A 63 -28.49 5.78 41.13
C ASN A 63 -27.31 6.78 41.17
N SER A 64 -27.21 7.48 40.04
CA SER A 64 -27.42 8.94 39.93
C SER A 64 -26.21 9.87 39.93
N LEU A 65 -26.34 10.84 39.01
CA LEU A 65 -26.06 12.27 39.16
C LEU A 65 -24.79 12.86 38.51
N VAL A 66 -25.01 13.40 37.30
CA VAL A 66 -24.77 14.80 36.88
C VAL A 66 -23.34 15.31 36.62
N CYS A 67 -23.35 16.15 35.59
CA CYS A 67 -22.35 16.85 34.80
C CYS A 67 -21.60 18.03 35.47
N SER A 68 -20.71 18.60 34.64
CA SER A 68 -20.33 20.03 34.53
C SER A 68 -19.09 20.48 35.32
N ASN A 69 -18.24 21.41 34.87
CA ASN A 69 -17.96 22.13 33.61
C ASN A 69 -16.69 23.00 33.90
N GLU A 70 -16.18 23.69 32.86
CA GLU A 70 -15.39 24.96 32.90
C GLU A 70 -13.87 24.86 33.20
N ASP A 71 -12.93 25.59 32.60
CA ASP A 71 -12.82 26.46 31.41
C ASP A 71 -11.34 26.99 31.35
N LYS A 72 -10.99 27.67 30.24
CA LYS A 72 -9.91 28.71 30.04
C LYS A 72 -8.52 28.20 29.61
N HIS A 73 -7.75 28.76 28.65
CA HIS A 73 -7.81 29.95 27.75
C HIS A 73 -6.46 29.93 26.94
N LEU A 74 -6.42 29.88 25.59
CA LEU A 74 -6.26 30.96 24.57
C LEU A 74 -4.81 31.28 24.07
N ILE A 75 -4.57 30.96 22.78
CA ILE A 75 -3.86 31.65 21.66
C ILE A 75 -2.44 32.24 21.86
N SER A 76 -1.49 31.86 20.97
CA SER A 76 -0.67 32.82 20.17
C SER A 76 -0.03 32.17 18.94
N GLU A 77 0.04 32.95 17.86
CA GLU A 77 0.52 32.66 16.51
C GLU A 77 2.05 32.70 16.40
N THR A 78 2.63 32.12 15.33
CA THR A 78 3.55 32.79 14.36
C THR A 78 4.45 31.75 13.66
N GLY A 79 4.55 31.87 12.34
CA GLY A 79 5.27 30.96 11.46
C GLY A 79 6.79 30.92 11.64
N GLY A 80 7.38 29.83 11.17
CA GLY A 80 8.81 29.62 11.10
C GLY A 80 9.13 28.39 10.25
N SER A 81 9.50 28.65 9.00
CA SER A 81 10.20 27.73 8.13
C SER A 81 11.48 27.21 8.80
N SER A 82 11.73 25.90 8.78
CA SER A 82 13.09 25.38 8.83
C SER A 82 13.25 24.08 8.05
N LEU A 83 13.94 24.25 6.91
CA LEU A 83 14.74 23.30 6.15
C LEU A 83 15.39 22.17 6.99
N LEU A 84 15.25 20.95 6.48
CA LEU A 84 16.21 19.82 6.42
C LEU A 84 17.56 19.96 7.15
N ASP A 85 17.83 19.02 8.08
CA ASP A 85 19.01 18.15 8.07
C ASP A 85 18.85 16.94 9.02
N SER A 86 19.59 15.88 8.72
CA SER A 86 20.00 14.74 9.57
C SER A 86 19.38 13.37 9.27
N GLY A 87 20.28 12.49 8.84
CA GLY A 87 20.05 11.18 8.26
C GLY A 87 19.51 10.11 9.22
N SER A 88 19.16 8.99 8.59
CA SER A 88 18.45 7.83 9.16
C SER A 88 16.98 8.11 9.51
N ALA A 89 16.24 8.76 8.61
CA ALA A 89 14.80 8.82 8.71
C ALA A 89 14.22 7.42 8.45
N SER A 90 13.94 6.68 9.53
CA SER A 90 12.82 5.74 9.56
C SER A 90 11.67 6.44 8.83
N ILE A 91 11.22 5.88 7.70
CA ILE A 91 10.11 6.46 6.94
C ILE A 91 8.88 6.36 7.84
N ASN A 92 8.61 7.40 8.61
CA ASN A 92 7.46 7.43 9.50
C ASN A 92 6.22 7.64 8.63
N GLY A 93 5.23 6.75 8.76
CA GLY A 93 4.02 6.82 7.95
C GLY A 93 3.26 8.15 8.11
N MET A 94 3.33 8.76 9.30
CA MET A 94 2.76 10.09 9.58
C MET A 94 3.43 11.22 8.80
N ASP A 95 4.76 11.21 8.65
CA ASP A 95 5.48 12.24 7.88
C ASP A 95 5.11 12.19 6.40
N VAL A 96 4.89 10.99 5.86
CA VAL A 96 4.47 10.84 4.47
C VAL A 96 3.01 11.23 4.29
N LEU A 97 2.13 10.91 5.24
CA LEU A 97 0.75 11.40 5.23
C LEU A 97 0.73 12.93 5.27
N LYS A 98 1.55 13.54 6.13
CA LYS A 98 1.70 15.00 6.19
C LYS A 98 2.12 15.56 4.83
N ASN A 99 3.17 15.03 4.22
CA ASN A 99 3.61 15.47 2.89
C ASN A 99 2.53 15.27 1.79
N PHE A 100 1.75 14.19 1.89
CA PHE A 100 0.62 13.96 0.99
C PHE A 100 -0.48 15.01 1.17
N LEU A 101 -0.85 15.34 2.42
CA LEU A 101 -1.82 16.39 2.70
C LEU A 101 -1.32 17.78 2.27
N ASP A 102 -0.03 18.07 2.45
CA ASP A 102 0.58 19.34 2.00
C ASP A 102 0.52 19.48 0.47
N THR A 103 0.60 18.37 -0.29
CA THR A 103 0.62 18.39 -1.77
C THR A 103 -0.76 18.22 -2.42
N LYS A 104 -1.60 17.35 -1.84
CA LYS A 104 -2.88 16.89 -2.42
C LYS A 104 -4.06 17.09 -1.49
N GLY A 105 -3.85 17.56 -0.27
CA GLY A 105 -4.90 17.74 0.73
C GLY A 105 -6.02 18.64 0.21
N THR A 106 -5.71 19.81 -0.34
CA THR A 106 -6.71 20.81 -0.76
C THR A 106 -7.87 20.24 -1.60
N GLU A 107 -7.61 19.21 -2.41
CA GLU A 107 -8.60 18.50 -3.22
C GLU A 107 -9.71 17.82 -2.39
N PHE A 108 -9.40 17.41 -1.16
CA PHE A 108 -10.33 16.74 -0.23
C PHE A 108 -10.90 17.70 0.83
N SER A 109 -10.53 18.98 0.81
CA SER A 109 -10.97 19.96 1.83
C SER A 109 -12.46 20.29 1.74
N THR A 110 -13.11 19.99 0.62
CA THR A 110 -14.54 20.17 0.41
C THR A 110 -15.38 18.99 0.94
N GLU A 111 -14.75 17.86 1.22
CA GLU A 111 -15.40 16.61 1.59
C GLU A 111 -15.33 16.43 3.12
N PRO A 112 -16.46 16.54 3.85
CA PRO A 112 -16.46 16.57 5.31
C PRO A 112 -15.94 15.27 5.95
N GLU A 113 -16.04 14.14 5.25
CA GLU A 113 -15.52 12.84 5.71
C GLU A 113 -13.99 12.81 5.83
N PHE A 114 -13.26 13.66 5.10
CA PHE A 114 -11.79 13.68 5.12
C PHE A 114 -11.19 14.66 6.12
N LEU A 115 -11.96 15.67 6.54
CA LEU A 115 -11.49 16.73 7.43
C LEU A 115 -10.85 16.23 8.73
N PRO A 116 -11.39 15.20 9.42
CA PRO A 116 -10.75 14.68 10.63
C PRO A 116 -9.30 14.24 10.39
N PHE A 117 -8.97 13.69 9.21
CA PHE A 117 -7.64 13.15 8.93
C PHE A 117 -6.56 14.22 8.73
N TYR A 118 -6.92 15.50 8.56
CA TYR A 118 -5.94 16.59 8.50
C TYR A 118 -5.26 16.84 9.83
N ALA A 119 -5.97 16.57 10.93
CA ALA A 119 -5.39 16.66 12.26
C ALA A 119 -4.50 15.45 12.58
N LEU A 120 -4.69 14.31 11.89
CA LEU A 120 -4.09 13.02 12.27
C LEU A 120 -2.55 13.06 12.42
N PRO A 121 -1.77 13.70 11.52
CA PRO A 121 -0.31 13.77 11.68
C PRO A 121 0.17 14.65 12.85
N PHE A 122 -0.70 15.50 13.40
CA PHE A 122 -0.36 16.49 14.42
C PHE A 122 -0.82 16.08 15.82
N ILE A 123 -1.49 14.93 15.95
CA ILE A 123 -1.96 14.42 17.24
C ILE A 123 -0.88 13.53 17.86
N SER A 124 -0.50 13.85 19.10
CA SER A 124 0.54 13.12 19.83
C SER A 124 0.18 11.65 20.09
N ASP A 125 -1.10 11.37 20.37
CA ASP A 125 -1.63 10.00 20.50
C ASP A 125 -2.95 9.87 19.73
N PRO A 126 -2.92 9.44 18.46
CA PRO A 126 -4.13 9.31 17.67
C PRO A 126 -4.98 8.09 18.05
N THR A 127 -4.46 7.15 18.85
CA THR A 127 -5.16 5.91 19.23
C THR A 127 -6.21 6.12 20.32
N SER A 128 -6.00 7.10 21.22
CA SER A 128 -6.95 7.45 22.28
C SER A 128 -8.09 8.35 21.81
N HIS A 129 -7.97 8.98 20.64
CA HIS A 129 -8.93 9.96 20.17
C HIS A 129 -10.17 9.29 19.54
N PRO A 130 -11.40 9.62 20.01
CA PRO A 130 -12.62 8.90 19.64
C PRO A 130 -12.95 8.94 18.14
N SER A 131 -12.61 10.05 17.45
CA SER A 131 -12.87 10.21 16.02
C SER A 131 -12.09 9.24 15.13
N PHE A 132 -10.98 8.66 15.60
CA PHE A 132 -10.13 7.77 14.82
C PHE A 132 -10.23 6.30 15.25
N LYS A 133 -11.04 5.99 16.27
CA LYS A 133 -11.15 4.61 16.78
C LYS A 133 -11.40 3.58 15.68
N ASN A 134 -12.22 3.93 14.69
CA ASN A 134 -12.55 3.06 13.56
C ASN A 134 -11.31 2.68 12.71
N ILE A 135 -10.44 3.64 12.38
CA ILE A 135 -9.30 3.38 11.47
C ILE A 135 -8.22 2.47 12.07
N PHE A 136 -8.25 2.24 13.38
CA PHE A 136 -7.37 1.28 14.04
C PHE A 136 -7.95 -0.14 14.07
N THR A 137 -9.26 -0.32 13.83
CA THR A 137 -9.93 -1.64 13.89
C THR A 137 -9.55 -2.54 12.71
N GLU A 138 -9.57 -3.86 12.91
CA GLU A 138 -9.37 -4.83 11.82
C GLU A 138 -10.48 -4.75 10.76
N GLY A 139 -11.72 -4.48 11.19
CA GLY A 139 -12.87 -4.31 10.29
C GLY A 139 -12.66 -3.22 9.24
N TRP A 140 -12.08 -2.08 9.63
CA TRP A 140 -11.77 -1.00 8.69
C TRP A 140 -10.67 -1.36 7.69
N ALA A 141 -9.62 -2.04 8.15
CA ALA A 141 -8.57 -2.49 7.24
C ALA A 141 -9.07 -3.51 6.21
N ASN A 142 -9.93 -4.43 6.66
CA ASN A 142 -10.54 -5.42 5.78
C ASN A 142 -11.50 -4.76 4.79
N SER A 143 -12.30 -3.77 5.21
CA SER A 143 -13.16 -3.05 4.28
C SER A 143 -12.35 -2.26 3.24
N LEU A 144 -11.29 -1.56 3.66
CA LEU A 144 -10.40 -0.85 2.73
C LEU A 144 -9.76 -1.82 1.73
N ARG A 145 -9.30 -2.98 2.19
CA ARG A 145 -8.74 -4.02 1.33
C ARG A 145 -9.75 -4.49 0.29
N VAL A 146 -10.96 -4.83 0.72
CA VAL A 146 -12.04 -5.26 -0.20
C VAL A 146 -12.37 -4.16 -1.20
N SER A 147 -12.43 -2.89 -0.78
CA SER A 147 -12.67 -1.76 -1.68
C SER A 147 -11.55 -1.59 -2.71
N VAL A 148 -10.29 -1.75 -2.32
CA VAL A 148 -9.14 -1.71 -3.25
C VAL A 148 -9.19 -2.89 -4.22
N GLU A 149 -9.49 -4.10 -3.74
CA GLU A 149 -9.62 -5.29 -4.58
C GLU A 149 -10.76 -5.12 -5.60
N GLN A 150 -11.93 -4.64 -5.16
CA GLN A 150 -13.08 -4.37 -6.02
C GLN A 150 -12.75 -3.30 -7.07
N PHE A 151 -12.11 -2.20 -6.67
CA PHE A 151 -11.68 -1.16 -7.60
C PHE A 151 -10.74 -1.71 -8.67
N VAL A 152 -9.77 -2.54 -8.28
CA VAL A 152 -8.83 -3.17 -9.24
C VAL A 152 -9.58 -4.10 -10.20
N VAL A 153 -10.59 -4.85 -9.72
CA VAL A 153 -11.42 -5.70 -10.58
C VAL A 153 -12.27 -4.88 -11.56
N ASP A 154 -12.80 -3.75 -11.14
CA ASP A 154 -13.70 -2.95 -11.98
C ASP A 154 -12.95 -2.05 -12.96
N HIS A 155 -11.74 -1.59 -12.60
CA HIS A 155 -11.04 -0.52 -13.32
C HIS A 155 -9.69 -0.94 -13.92
N CYS A 156 -9.06 -2.01 -13.45
CA CYS A 156 -7.73 -2.43 -13.92
C CYS A 156 -7.76 -3.57 -14.96
N TRP A 157 -8.91 -3.85 -15.56
CA TRP A 157 -9.05 -4.83 -16.65
C TRP A 157 -9.62 -4.15 -17.89
N GLY A 158 -8.89 -4.19 -19.01
CA GLY A 158 -9.31 -3.55 -20.26
C GLY A 158 -8.15 -3.34 -21.23
N GLU A 159 -8.45 -2.89 -22.45
CA GLU A 159 -7.47 -2.73 -23.55
C GLU A 159 -6.31 -1.78 -23.19
N GLY A 160 -6.53 -0.82 -22.27
CA GLY A 160 -5.52 0.12 -21.77
C GLY A 160 -4.65 -0.36 -20.59
N VAL A 161 -5.02 -1.47 -19.94
CA VAL A 161 -4.30 -2.06 -18.77
C VAL A 161 -3.87 -3.50 -19.04
N SER A 162 -4.17 -3.99 -20.25
CA SER A 162 -3.90 -5.35 -20.69
C SER A 162 -2.40 -5.66 -20.59
N PRO A 163 -2.00 -6.72 -19.85
CA PRO A 163 -0.61 -7.12 -19.79
C PRO A 163 -0.05 -7.30 -21.20
N ARG A 164 1.22 -6.92 -21.42
CA ARG A 164 1.88 -7.00 -22.73
C ARG A 164 1.68 -8.37 -23.41
N LEU A 165 1.62 -9.46 -22.64
CA LEU A 165 1.31 -10.80 -23.15
C LEU A 165 -0.08 -10.91 -23.78
N VAL A 166 -1.11 -10.32 -23.18
CA VAL A 166 -2.48 -10.32 -23.71
C VAL A 166 -2.57 -9.43 -24.96
N ALA A 167 -1.87 -8.30 -24.99
CA ALA A 167 -1.73 -7.45 -26.18
C ALA A 167 -1.00 -8.18 -27.33
N LEU A 168 0.08 -8.91 -27.04
CA LEU A 168 0.79 -9.71 -28.03
C LEU A 168 -0.02 -10.92 -28.51
N CYS A 169 -0.75 -11.59 -27.62
CA CYS A 169 -1.63 -12.71 -27.96
C CYS A 169 -2.78 -12.27 -28.88
N SER A 170 -3.41 -11.14 -28.58
CA SER A 170 -4.47 -10.58 -29.42
C SER A 170 -3.93 -10.06 -30.77
N ALA A 171 -2.73 -9.45 -30.79
CA ALA A 171 -2.06 -9.07 -32.03
C ALA A 171 -1.68 -10.29 -32.90
N SER A 172 -1.20 -11.37 -32.27
CA SER A 172 -0.88 -12.63 -32.94
C SER A 172 -2.12 -13.28 -33.57
N GLN A 173 -3.29 -13.15 -32.93
CA GLN A 173 -4.56 -13.68 -33.45
C GLN A 173 -5.08 -12.92 -34.68
N ARG A 174 -4.70 -11.65 -34.86
CA ARG A 174 -5.06 -10.84 -36.05
C ARG A 174 -4.16 -11.09 -37.27
N ALA A 175 -3.01 -11.75 -37.10
CA ALA A 175 -2.13 -12.09 -38.22
C ALA A 175 -2.69 -13.27 -39.04
N PRO A 176 -2.55 -13.28 -40.38
CA PRO A 176 -2.98 -14.39 -41.21
C PRO A 176 -2.25 -15.70 -40.83
N PRO A 177 -2.91 -16.86 -40.94
CA PRO A 177 -2.39 -18.15 -40.47
C PRO A 177 -1.04 -18.56 -41.11
N SER A 178 -0.72 -18.04 -42.28
CA SER A 178 0.57 -18.25 -42.97
C SER A 178 1.77 -17.63 -42.25
N GLN A 179 1.59 -16.48 -41.59
CA GLN A 179 2.66 -15.77 -40.88
C GLN A 179 2.91 -16.31 -39.46
N ARG A 180 1.85 -16.81 -38.79
CA ARG A 180 1.95 -17.39 -37.44
C ARG A 180 2.80 -18.66 -37.38
N ARG A 181 2.74 -19.51 -38.42
CA ARG A 181 3.52 -20.76 -38.47
C ARG A 181 5.01 -20.49 -38.64
N LEU A 182 5.39 -19.52 -39.48
CA LEU A 182 6.79 -19.15 -39.73
C LEU A 182 7.48 -18.61 -38.48
N HIS A 183 6.86 -17.67 -37.77
CA HIS A 183 7.45 -17.06 -36.59
C HIS A 183 7.64 -18.07 -35.43
N CYS A 184 6.70 -18.99 -35.25
CA CYS A 184 6.81 -20.03 -34.23
C CYS A 184 7.95 -21.02 -34.54
N THR A 185 8.10 -21.42 -35.82
CA THR A 185 9.20 -22.30 -36.24
C THR A 185 10.56 -21.64 -36.12
N ASP A 186 10.66 -20.33 -36.39
CA ASP A 186 11.93 -19.59 -36.31
C ASP A 186 12.40 -19.39 -34.87
N VAL A 187 11.48 -19.08 -33.95
CA VAL A 187 11.78 -18.99 -32.51
C VAL A 187 12.18 -20.36 -31.96
N HIS A 188 11.45 -21.41 -32.32
CA HIS A 188 11.76 -22.78 -31.90
C HIS A 188 13.11 -23.24 -32.45
N ARG A 189 13.44 -22.89 -33.70
CA ARG A 189 14.75 -23.17 -34.32
C ARG A 189 15.88 -22.45 -33.59
N SER A 190 15.69 -21.16 -33.31
CA SER A 190 16.67 -20.32 -32.61
C SER A 190 16.94 -20.82 -31.19
N TYR A 191 15.90 -21.21 -30.45
CA TYR A 191 16.05 -21.81 -29.11
C TYR A 191 16.85 -23.11 -29.14
N HIS A 192 16.55 -24.01 -30.09
CA HIS A 192 17.30 -25.26 -30.23
C HIS A 192 18.77 -25.02 -30.59
N GLU A 193 19.06 -24.03 -31.42
CA GLU A 193 20.42 -23.66 -31.78
C GLU A 193 21.20 -23.10 -30.59
N LEU A 194 20.58 -22.19 -29.83
CA LEU A 194 21.16 -21.64 -28.61
C LEU A 194 21.42 -22.74 -27.57
N LYS A 195 20.46 -23.64 -27.38
CA LYS A 195 20.59 -24.80 -26.49
C LYS A 195 21.77 -25.69 -26.91
N ARG A 196 21.96 -25.95 -28.20
CA ARG A 196 23.13 -26.72 -28.69
C ARG A 196 24.45 -26.00 -28.41
N ARG A 197 24.52 -24.69 -28.63
CA ARG A 197 25.72 -23.88 -28.35
C ARG A 197 26.07 -23.89 -26.86
N PHE A 198 25.07 -23.76 -25.98
CA PHE A 198 25.26 -23.87 -24.54
C PHE A 198 25.84 -25.22 -24.12
N HIS A 199 25.29 -26.35 -24.63
CA HIS A 199 25.82 -27.67 -24.31
C HIS A 199 27.26 -27.86 -24.79
N ARG A 200 27.62 -27.32 -25.97
CA ARG A 200 29.00 -27.32 -26.46
C ARG A 200 29.91 -26.52 -25.55
N LEU A 201 29.54 -25.27 -25.24
CA LEU A 201 30.31 -24.40 -24.36
C LEU A 201 30.49 -25.02 -22.97
N ASN A 202 29.44 -25.62 -22.42
CA ASN A 202 29.49 -26.27 -21.11
C ASN A 202 30.40 -27.50 -21.12
N LYS A 203 30.40 -28.28 -22.21
CA LYS A 203 31.32 -29.41 -22.40
C LYS A 203 32.77 -28.94 -22.51
N ASP A 204 33.03 -27.89 -23.29
CA ASP A 204 34.36 -27.32 -23.47
C ASP A 204 34.88 -26.73 -22.16
N HIS A 205 34.03 -26.05 -21.40
CA HIS A 205 34.32 -25.56 -20.06
C HIS A 205 34.67 -26.72 -19.10
N HIS A 206 33.88 -27.79 -19.09
CA HIS A 206 34.17 -28.97 -18.26
C HIS A 206 35.49 -29.65 -18.65
N ASN A 207 35.78 -29.74 -19.95
CA ASN A 207 37.05 -30.27 -20.45
C ASN A 207 38.24 -29.38 -20.07
N LEU A 208 38.08 -28.06 -20.10
CA LEU A 208 39.13 -27.12 -19.72
C LEU A 208 39.41 -27.19 -18.22
N ILE A 209 38.36 -27.21 -17.39
CA ILE A 209 38.48 -27.43 -15.94
C ILE A 209 39.21 -28.75 -15.68
N GLY A 210 38.79 -29.84 -16.33
CA GLY A 210 39.46 -31.14 -16.19
C GLY A 210 40.95 -31.12 -16.53
N LYS A 211 41.35 -30.35 -17.55
CA LYS A 211 42.75 -30.18 -17.94
C LYS A 211 43.57 -29.31 -16.97
N ILE A 212 42.96 -28.33 -16.33
CA ILE A 212 43.61 -27.46 -15.34
C ILE A 212 43.77 -28.22 -14.01
N THR A 213 42.79 -29.04 -13.64
CA THR A 213 42.83 -29.83 -12.40
C THR A 213 43.72 -31.08 -12.51
N SER A 214 44.14 -31.47 -13.73
CA SER A 214 45.03 -32.63 -13.98
C SER A 214 46.52 -32.28 -14.11
N LEU A 215 46.90 -31.02 -13.86
CA LEU A 215 48.28 -30.54 -13.76
C LEU A 215 48.64 -30.35 -12.28
#